data_AF-A0A131XP87-F1
#
_entry.id   AF-A0A131XP87-F1
#
_cell.length_a   1.000
_cell.length_b   1.000
_cell.length_c   1.000
_cell.angle_alpha   90.00
_cell.angle_beta   90.00
_cell.angle_gamma   90.00
#
_symmetry.space_group_name_H-M   'P 1'
#
loop_
_entity.id
_entity.type
_entity.pdbx_description
1 polymer ?
#
loop_
_entity_poly.entity_id
_entity_poly.type
_entity_poly.pdbx_seq_one_letter_code
_entity_poly.pdbx_strand_id
1 'polypeptide(L)'
;MEEVDQIIIHTLRQVGCELGDDVVSLKQFTTEITVEGVVRCLRFIRPDRELPIHVSPNMVERYNLGMTLASACTELGFKGDLGYQTFLYSSEAEMRRIFMFLIEKLPKESEKIVDQQLGAGAVMARAISEEISRQLNAPWLPSYCKRNGIRWKGGHWWREDYSSCRALETCKLLPPGSEPGASREPIWRQVHDRRSLAPSVFGFNAAAIASQQDQEADLHQVGLLSKGLQQEHRQRKKERVQKRIADAFQQSLLSTDQSRVDVSKLLSSLSLEDEAARPRGSKFTRAEKLQFTKEEETKQAAGDGARPELPKRTSEEDAEAKVKEMQAQLDSISEVIVQLEGQEKELTASMQQVSEDIRVKQAQKAELESQNELEHRALALLPDAEGNIAKLQGKVDAAAQKLVGLSVQWEKHRAPLIEQYRQLKEQCSKRLNETQQKLEEIKSLKDKMREISEQARSKEELHKQLVSEYEKLAKDVNRSSYTKRITEIVGNIKKQKEEIAKVLIDTKTLQKEINQLTGKLDRTFTVTDELIFKDAKKDEAVRRAYKYLASVHENSNQLLQAVEETGSIMREMRDLEDQIEQESQKKVVANLERITADYKQMKQENASLLAQLKGE
;
A
#
# COMPACT_ATOMS: atom_id res chain seq x y z
N MET A 1 -45.75 -46.88 -30.04
CA MET A 1 -45.65 -47.53 -28.71
C MET A 1 -44.26 -48.10 -28.48
N GLU A 2 -43.69 -48.81 -29.44
CA GLU A 2 -42.32 -49.38 -29.33
C GLU A 2 -41.22 -48.31 -29.21
N GLU A 3 -41.32 -47.19 -29.93
CA GLU A 3 -40.34 -46.09 -29.85
C GLU A 3 -40.21 -45.49 -28.44
N VAL A 4 -41.34 -45.35 -27.72
CA VAL A 4 -41.36 -44.86 -26.35
C VAL A 4 -40.66 -45.84 -25.41
N ASP A 5 -40.92 -47.13 -25.57
CA ASP A 5 -40.32 -48.17 -24.74
C ASP A 5 -38.80 -48.20 -24.95
N GLN A 6 -38.34 -48.02 -26.18
CA GLN A 6 -36.91 -47.90 -26.51
C GLN A 6 -36.27 -46.67 -25.84
N ILE A 7 -36.95 -45.52 -25.83
CA ILE A 7 -36.45 -44.32 -25.13
C ILE A 7 -36.36 -44.55 -23.62
N ILE A 8 -37.38 -45.18 -23.02
CA ILE A 8 -37.40 -45.49 -21.59
C ILE A 8 -36.27 -46.46 -21.25
N ILE A 9 -36.11 -47.55 -22.02
CA ILE A 9 -35.06 -48.56 -21.81
C ILE A 9 -33.67 -47.92 -21.96
N HIS A 10 -33.45 -47.10 -22.99
CA HIS A 10 -32.19 -46.41 -23.21
C HIS A 10 -31.85 -45.47 -22.04
N THR A 11 -32.83 -44.69 -21.58
CA THR A 11 -32.63 -43.76 -20.46
C THR A 11 -32.39 -44.51 -19.14
N LEU A 12 -33.09 -45.62 -18.90
CA LEU A 12 -32.86 -46.45 -17.72
C LEU A 12 -31.46 -47.09 -17.72
N ARG A 13 -30.94 -47.51 -18.88
CA ARG A 13 -29.53 -47.94 -19.01
C ARG A 13 -28.56 -46.80 -18.69
N GLN A 14 -28.86 -45.57 -19.11
CA GLN A 14 -28.03 -44.39 -18.81
C GLN A 14 -28.05 -43.99 -17.33
N VAL A 15 -29.19 -44.15 -16.66
CA VAL A 15 -29.37 -44.01 -15.20
C VAL A 15 -28.70 -45.17 -14.43
N GLY A 16 -28.21 -46.16 -15.16
CA GLY A 16 -27.35 -47.23 -14.66
C GLY A 16 -28.10 -48.51 -14.32
N CYS A 17 -29.38 -48.69 -14.66
CA CYS A 17 -30.13 -49.94 -14.45
C CYS A 17 -29.51 -51.11 -15.23
N GLU A 18 -29.29 -52.25 -14.57
CA GLU A 18 -28.72 -53.45 -15.21
C GLU A 18 -29.79 -54.19 -16.03
N LEU A 19 -30.07 -53.67 -17.23
CA LEU A 19 -30.97 -54.30 -18.19
C LEU A 19 -30.14 -55.17 -19.15
N GLY A 20 -30.42 -56.48 -19.20
CA GLY A 20 -29.79 -57.38 -20.17
C GLY A 20 -29.98 -56.90 -21.61
N ASP A 21 -29.01 -57.20 -22.49
CA ASP A 21 -29.02 -56.73 -23.88
C ASP A 21 -30.21 -57.21 -24.71
N ASP A 22 -30.90 -58.25 -24.24
CA ASP A 22 -32.05 -58.89 -24.87
C ASP A 22 -33.41 -58.21 -24.57
N VAL A 23 -33.43 -57.17 -23.72
CA VAL A 23 -34.67 -56.45 -23.34
C VAL A 23 -34.97 -55.32 -24.33
N VAL A 24 -36.01 -55.51 -25.15
CA VAL A 24 -36.41 -54.59 -26.25
C VAL A 24 -37.74 -53.89 -25.97
N SER A 25 -38.58 -54.39 -25.04
CA SER A 25 -39.86 -53.79 -24.68
C SER A 25 -40.15 -53.89 -23.18
N LEU A 26 -40.98 -52.97 -22.66
CA LEU A 26 -41.46 -52.97 -21.27
C LEU A 26 -42.22 -54.25 -20.89
N LYS A 27 -42.66 -55.06 -21.87
CA LYS A 27 -43.24 -56.40 -21.66
C LYS A 27 -42.30 -57.39 -20.97
N GLN A 28 -41.00 -57.21 -21.16
CA GLN A 28 -39.97 -58.11 -20.64
C GLN A 28 -39.47 -57.66 -19.25
N PHE A 29 -40.06 -56.61 -18.66
CA PHE A 29 -39.67 -56.12 -17.36
C PHE A 29 -40.21 -57.03 -16.26
N THR A 30 -39.30 -57.58 -15.46
CA THR A 30 -39.67 -58.25 -14.22
C THR A 30 -39.99 -57.21 -13.14
N THR A 31 -40.64 -57.65 -12.06
CA THR A 31 -40.96 -56.80 -10.90
C THR A 31 -39.69 -56.23 -10.26
N GLU A 32 -38.60 -56.99 -10.28
CA GLU A 32 -37.28 -56.58 -9.79
C GLU A 32 -36.71 -55.44 -10.63
N ILE A 33 -36.70 -55.59 -11.96
CA ILE A 33 -36.26 -54.55 -12.90
C ILE A 33 -37.10 -53.28 -12.75
N THR A 34 -38.41 -53.44 -12.59
CA THR A 34 -39.36 -52.33 -12.44
C THR A 34 -39.09 -51.53 -11.17
N VAL A 35 -38.98 -52.21 -10.03
CA VAL A 35 -38.71 -51.56 -8.74
C VAL A 35 -37.32 -50.93 -8.74
N GLU A 36 -36.31 -51.62 -9.25
CA GLU A 36 -34.95 -51.10 -9.38
C GLU A 36 -34.90 -49.83 -10.23
N GLY A 37 -35.58 -49.83 -11.39
CA GLY A 37 -35.68 -48.67 -12.26
C GLY A 37 -36.32 -47.46 -11.59
N VAL A 38 -37.43 -47.67 -10.88
CA VAL A 38 -38.12 -46.58 -10.16
C VAL A 38 -37.28 -46.07 -9.00
N VAL A 39 -36.67 -46.95 -8.21
CA VAL A 39 -35.79 -46.58 -7.09
C VAL A 39 -34.59 -45.76 -7.57
N ARG A 40 -33.95 -46.16 -8.67
CA ARG A 40 -32.80 -45.44 -9.23
C ARG A 40 -33.21 -44.07 -9.76
N CYS A 41 -34.32 -43.96 -10.49
CA CYS A 41 -34.85 -42.67 -10.91
C CYS A 41 -35.16 -41.75 -9.71
N LEU A 42 -35.79 -42.27 -8.66
CA LEU A 42 -36.11 -41.48 -7.46
C LEU A 42 -34.86 -41.03 -6.69
N ARG A 43 -33.83 -41.87 -6.59
CA ARG A 43 -32.54 -41.49 -5.97
C ARG A 43 -31.84 -40.37 -6.73
N PHE A 44 -31.91 -40.37 -8.05
CA PHE A 44 -31.35 -39.27 -8.87
C PHE A 44 -32.12 -37.95 -8.71
N ILE A 45 -33.44 -38.01 -8.50
CA ILE A 45 -34.27 -36.81 -8.31
C ILE A 45 -34.14 -36.27 -6.88
N ARG A 46 -34.03 -37.14 -5.86
CA ARG A 46 -33.86 -36.78 -4.45
C ARG A 46 -32.80 -37.68 -3.79
N PRO A 47 -31.54 -37.23 -3.69
CA PRO A 47 -30.45 -38.01 -3.10
C PRO A 47 -30.58 -38.21 -1.58
N ASP A 48 -31.43 -37.43 -0.90
CA ASP A 48 -31.59 -37.44 0.56
C ASP A 48 -32.40 -38.65 1.10
N ARG A 49 -33.05 -39.45 0.23
CA ARG A 49 -33.85 -40.62 0.65
C ARG A 49 -33.12 -41.92 0.32
N GLU A 50 -32.71 -42.66 1.35
CA GLU A 50 -32.13 -44.00 1.23
C GLU A 50 -33.23 -45.04 0.93
N LEU A 51 -33.49 -45.29 -0.35
CA LEU A 51 -34.41 -46.36 -0.78
C LEU A 51 -33.63 -47.64 -1.15
N PRO A 52 -34.01 -48.83 -0.66
CA PRO A 52 -33.30 -50.08 -0.99
C PRO A 52 -33.46 -50.43 -2.48
N ILE A 53 -32.34 -50.75 -3.14
CA ILE A 53 -32.28 -51.07 -4.58
C ILE A 53 -32.75 -52.52 -4.85
N HIS A 54 -32.50 -53.43 -3.91
CA HIS A 54 -32.86 -54.83 -4.06
C HIS A 54 -34.22 -55.14 -3.45
N VAL A 55 -35.05 -55.85 -4.22
CA VAL A 55 -36.33 -56.36 -3.77
C VAL A 55 -36.09 -57.59 -2.90
N SER A 56 -36.46 -57.55 -1.63
CA SER A 56 -36.34 -58.72 -0.76
C SER A 56 -37.37 -59.81 -1.12
N PRO A 57 -37.09 -61.09 -0.84
CA PRO A 57 -38.03 -62.19 -1.12
C PRO A 57 -39.25 -62.19 -0.16
N ASN A 58 -39.24 -61.37 0.89
CA ASN A 58 -40.29 -61.30 1.90
C ASN A 58 -41.46 -60.41 1.43
N MET A 59 -42.69 -60.96 1.41
CA MET A 59 -43.88 -60.27 0.90
C MET A 59 -44.25 -58.99 1.66
N VAL A 60 -43.99 -58.92 2.96
CA VAL A 60 -44.30 -57.74 3.79
C VAL A 60 -43.37 -56.57 3.43
N GLU A 61 -42.10 -56.86 3.21
CA GLU A 61 -41.11 -55.86 2.81
C GLU A 61 -41.37 -55.35 1.38
N ARG A 62 -41.79 -56.25 0.46
CA ARG A 62 -42.26 -55.87 -0.88
C ARG A 62 -43.47 -54.93 -0.82
N TYR A 63 -44.44 -55.20 0.05
CA TYR A 63 -45.60 -54.34 0.26
C TYR A 63 -45.19 -52.95 0.77
N ASN A 64 -44.34 -52.89 1.81
CA ASN A 64 -43.87 -51.63 2.38
C ASN A 64 -43.04 -50.81 1.39
N LEU A 65 -42.19 -51.48 0.60
CA LEU A 65 -41.40 -50.84 -0.46
C LEU A 65 -42.33 -50.28 -1.55
N GLY A 66 -43.30 -51.04 -2.02
CA GLY A 66 -44.28 -50.59 -3.00
C GLY A 66 -45.08 -49.38 -2.52
N MET A 67 -45.50 -49.35 -1.25
CA MET A 67 -46.18 -48.18 -0.66
C MET A 67 -45.26 -46.97 -0.54
N THR A 68 -44.00 -47.17 -0.20
CA THR A 68 -43.01 -46.09 -0.09
C THR A 68 -42.74 -45.46 -1.46
N LEU A 69 -42.63 -46.28 -2.52
CA LEU A 69 -42.46 -45.81 -3.89
C LEU A 69 -43.69 -45.07 -4.41
N ALA A 70 -44.89 -45.59 -4.13
CA ALA A 70 -46.14 -44.92 -4.47
C ALA A 70 -46.22 -43.52 -3.83
N SER A 71 -45.96 -43.43 -2.51
CA SER A 71 -45.94 -42.16 -1.79
C SER A 71 -44.89 -41.20 -2.36
N ALA A 72 -43.68 -41.67 -2.66
CA ALA A 72 -42.61 -40.85 -3.23
C ALA A 72 -42.99 -40.28 -4.61
N CYS A 73 -43.61 -41.07 -5.48
CA CYS A 73 -44.09 -40.61 -6.79
C CYS A 73 -45.26 -39.60 -6.66
N THR A 74 -46.17 -39.82 -5.71
CA THR A 74 -47.28 -38.88 -5.43
C THR A 74 -46.77 -37.55 -4.85
N GLU A 75 -45.80 -37.59 -3.92
CA GLU A 75 -45.12 -36.39 -3.41
C GLU A 75 -44.38 -35.60 -4.50
N LEU A 76 -43.92 -36.27 -5.57
CA LEU A 76 -43.32 -35.62 -6.74
C LEU A 76 -44.37 -34.99 -7.68
N GLY A 77 -45.66 -35.20 -7.41
CA GLY A 77 -46.77 -34.62 -8.17
C GLY A 77 -47.29 -35.50 -9.30
N PHE A 78 -47.11 -36.83 -9.23
CA PHE A 78 -47.72 -37.74 -10.21
C PHE A 78 -49.24 -37.70 -10.11
N LYS A 79 -49.93 -37.50 -11.25
CA LYS A 79 -51.39 -37.37 -11.32
C LYS A 79 -52.04 -38.72 -11.65
N GLY A 80 -52.05 -39.63 -10.68
CA GLY A 80 -52.72 -40.92 -10.77
C GLY A 80 -52.67 -41.69 -9.45
N ASP A 81 -53.64 -42.57 -9.22
CA ASP A 81 -53.70 -43.38 -7.99
C ASP A 81 -52.62 -44.48 -8.04
N LEU A 82 -51.56 -44.30 -7.27
CA LEU A 82 -50.46 -45.25 -7.15
C LEU A 82 -50.60 -46.05 -5.85
N GLY A 83 -50.48 -47.37 -5.95
CA GLY A 83 -50.42 -48.27 -4.80
C GLY A 83 -49.28 -49.28 -4.92
N TYR A 84 -49.09 -50.10 -3.87
CA TYR A 84 -48.08 -51.16 -3.90
C TYR A 84 -48.29 -52.15 -5.07
N GLN A 85 -49.54 -52.36 -5.47
CA GLN A 85 -49.91 -53.25 -6.57
C GLN A 85 -49.36 -52.77 -7.92
N THR A 86 -49.25 -51.46 -8.13
CA THR A 86 -48.76 -50.86 -9.38
C THR A 86 -47.31 -51.27 -9.69
N PHE A 87 -46.49 -51.44 -8.66
CA PHE A 87 -45.07 -51.82 -8.81
C PHE A 87 -44.82 -53.33 -8.72
N LEU A 88 -45.70 -54.07 -8.04
CA LEU A 88 -45.57 -55.53 -7.87
C LEU A 88 -46.31 -56.33 -8.94
N TYR A 89 -47.37 -55.76 -9.53
CA TYR A 89 -48.20 -56.36 -10.56
C TYR A 89 -48.38 -55.38 -11.71
N SER A 90 -47.25 -54.95 -12.25
CA SER A 90 -47.14 -53.82 -13.14
C SER A 90 -47.85 -54.02 -14.48
N SER A 91 -48.74 -53.08 -14.82
CA SER A 91 -49.35 -52.96 -16.16
C SER A 91 -48.45 -52.13 -17.07
N GLU A 92 -48.25 -52.58 -18.32
CA GLU A 92 -47.40 -51.90 -19.30
C GLU A 92 -47.78 -50.42 -19.51
N ALA A 93 -49.08 -50.13 -19.53
CA ALA A 93 -49.57 -48.77 -19.73
C ALA A 93 -49.32 -47.86 -18.51
N GLU A 94 -49.32 -48.43 -17.30
CA GLU A 94 -49.04 -47.69 -16.07
C GLU A 94 -47.56 -47.45 -15.89
N MET A 95 -46.73 -48.48 -16.12
CA MET A 95 -45.28 -48.33 -16.02
C MET A 95 -44.71 -47.36 -17.04
N ARG A 96 -45.24 -47.36 -18.27
CA ARG A 96 -44.85 -46.37 -19.28
C ARG A 96 -45.15 -44.94 -18.83
N ARG A 97 -46.31 -44.70 -18.23
CA ARG A 97 -46.69 -43.37 -17.69
C ARG A 97 -45.80 -42.97 -16.52
N ILE A 98 -45.52 -43.89 -15.60
CA ILE A 98 -44.68 -43.64 -14.43
C ILE A 98 -43.23 -43.36 -14.86
N PHE A 99 -42.66 -44.17 -15.75
CA PHE A 99 -41.29 -43.95 -16.23
C PHE A 99 -41.16 -42.69 -17.08
N MET A 100 -42.13 -42.38 -17.96
CA MET A 100 -42.13 -41.09 -18.66
C MET A 100 -42.13 -39.91 -17.69
N PHE A 101 -42.99 -39.96 -16.66
CA PHE A 101 -43.05 -38.91 -15.66
C PHE A 101 -41.74 -38.78 -14.88
N LEU A 102 -41.18 -39.90 -14.42
CA LEU A 102 -39.91 -39.89 -13.69
C LEU A 102 -38.76 -39.42 -14.56
N ILE A 103 -38.70 -39.85 -15.82
CA ILE A 103 -37.67 -39.42 -16.79
C ILE A 103 -37.80 -37.92 -17.10
N GLU A 104 -39.02 -37.38 -17.21
CA GLU A 104 -39.21 -35.94 -17.39
C GLU A 104 -38.72 -35.11 -16.19
N LYS A 105 -38.74 -35.72 -15.00
CA LYS A 105 -38.27 -35.12 -13.74
C LYS A 105 -36.83 -35.45 -13.39
N LEU A 106 -36.17 -36.33 -14.13
CA LEU A 106 -34.71 -36.51 -14.01
C LEU A 106 -34.02 -35.18 -14.32
N PRO A 107 -32.89 -34.87 -13.66
CA PRO A 107 -32.07 -33.73 -14.03
C PRO A 107 -31.68 -33.87 -15.51
N LYS A 108 -32.35 -33.10 -16.39
CA LYS A 108 -32.10 -33.17 -17.83
C LYS A 108 -30.68 -32.71 -18.07
N GLU A 109 -29.96 -33.35 -19.00
CA GLU A 109 -28.59 -32.97 -19.39
C GLU A 109 -28.43 -31.49 -19.77
N SER A 110 -29.52 -30.73 -19.94
CA SER A 110 -29.54 -29.27 -19.99
C SER A 110 -28.82 -28.58 -18.83
N GLU A 111 -28.77 -29.15 -17.61
CA GLU A 111 -27.98 -28.56 -16.52
C GLU A 111 -26.47 -28.72 -16.74
N LYS A 112 -26.04 -29.85 -17.34
CA LYS A 112 -24.64 -30.04 -17.77
C LYS A 112 -24.28 -29.18 -18.98
N ILE A 113 -25.22 -28.91 -19.88
CA ILE A 113 -24.99 -28.01 -21.05
C ILE A 113 -24.85 -26.55 -20.60
N VAL A 114 -25.61 -26.13 -19.57
CA VAL A 114 -25.45 -24.79 -18.96
C VAL A 114 -24.09 -24.68 -18.27
N ASP A 115 -23.65 -25.71 -17.54
CA ASP A 115 -22.32 -25.75 -16.93
C ASP A 115 -21.16 -25.91 -17.94
N GLN A 116 -21.43 -26.35 -19.17
CA GLN A 116 -20.43 -26.39 -20.25
C GLN A 116 -20.32 -25.05 -21.01
N GLN A 117 -21.41 -24.26 -21.06
CA GLN A 117 -21.41 -22.90 -21.61
C GLN A 117 -20.87 -21.85 -20.62
N LEU A 118 -21.03 -22.09 -19.32
CA LEU A 118 -20.42 -21.31 -18.26
C LEU A 118 -19.03 -21.91 -17.98
N GLY A 119 -17.98 -21.30 -18.52
CA GLY A 119 -16.60 -21.80 -18.39
C GLY A 119 -16.21 -22.17 -16.95
N ALA A 120 -15.21 -23.04 -16.76
CA ALA A 120 -14.86 -23.67 -15.48
C ALA A 120 -14.85 -22.74 -14.24
N GLY A 121 -14.53 -21.46 -14.42
CA GLY A 121 -14.61 -20.45 -13.36
C GLY A 121 -16.03 -20.16 -12.85
N ALA A 122 -17.06 -20.20 -13.70
CA ALA A 122 -18.44 -19.95 -13.32
C ALA A 122 -19.08 -21.16 -12.59
N VAL A 123 -18.74 -22.39 -13.00
CA VAL A 123 -19.09 -23.61 -12.25
C VAL A 123 -18.45 -23.59 -10.86
N MET A 124 -17.16 -23.22 -10.79
CA MET A 124 -16.47 -23.04 -9.52
C MET A 124 -17.10 -21.92 -8.67
N ALA A 125 -17.45 -20.79 -9.27
CA ALA A 125 -18.07 -19.66 -8.57
C ALA A 125 -19.45 -20.04 -7.99
N ARG A 126 -20.23 -20.84 -8.71
CA ARG A 126 -21.53 -21.34 -8.22
C ARG A 126 -21.35 -22.30 -7.05
N ALA A 127 -20.43 -23.27 -7.17
CA ALA A 127 -20.09 -24.18 -6.08
C ALA A 127 -19.57 -23.43 -4.84
N ILE A 128 -18.73 -22.41 -5.04
CA ILE A 128 -18.27 -21.52 -3.96
C ILE A 128 -19.46 -20.79 -3.33
N SER A 129 -20.37 -20.24 -4.12
CA SER A 129 -21.55 -19.51 -3.64
C SER A 129 -22.50 -20.39 -2.83
N GLU A 130 -22.74 -21.63 -3.27
CA GLU A 130 -23.55 -22.61 -2.56
C GLU A 130 -22.90 -23.01 -1.24
N GLU A 131 -21.60 -23.27 -1.23
CA GLU A 131 -20.86 -23.61 -0.01
C GLU A 131 -20.82 -22.44 0.98
N ILE A 132 -20.61 -21.20 0.51
CA ILE A 132 -20.68 -20.00 1.35
C ILE A 132 -22.07 -19.85 1.96
N SER A 133 -23.12 -19.98 1.14
CA SER A 133 -24.51 -19.88 1.61
C SER A 133 -24.82 -20.95 2.66
N ARG A 134 -24.32 -22.18 2.46
CA ARG A 134 -24.44 -23.29 3.40
C ARG A 134 -23.71 -23.02 4.73
N GLN A 135 -22.53 -22.40 4.69
CA GLN A 135 -21.77 -22.04 5.90
C GLN A 135 -22.39 -20.87 6.66
N LEU A 136 -22.90 -19.85 5.96
CA LEU A 136 -23.58 -18.71 6.58
C LEU A 136 -24.89 -19.12 7.27
N ASN A 137 -25.60 -20.10 6.71
CA ASN A 137 -26.81 -20.67 7.31
C ASN A 137 -26.51 -21.66 8.46
N ALA A 138 -25.24 -21.96 8.75
CA ALA A 138 -24.87 -22.78 9.89
C ALA A 138 -24.78 -21.91 11.17
N PRO A 139 -25.20 -22.43 12.35
CA PRO A 139 -24.99 -21.73 13.61
C PRO A 139 -23.50 -21.44 13.81
N TRP A 140 -23.19 -20.17 14.12
CA TRP A 140 -21.82 -19.75 14.42
C TRP A 140 -21.39 -20.37 15.75
N LEU A 141 -20.22 -21.01 15.76
CA LEU A 141 -19.60 -21.60 16.94
C LEU A 141 -18.17 -21.06 17.08
N PRO A 142 -17.76 -20.64 18.30
CA PRO A 142 -16.38 -20.25 18.59
C PRO A 142 -15.37 -21.37 18.29
N SER A 143 -14.14 -21.00 17.94
CA SER A 143 -13.06 -21.95 17.55
C SER A 143 -12.71 -22.95 18.66
N TYR A 144 -12.82 -22.57 19.93
CA TYR A 144 -12.59 -23.49 21.06
C TYR A 144 -13.66 -24.58 21.20
N CYS A 145 -14.87 -24.38 20.66
CA CYS A 145 -15.91 -25.41 20.59
C CYS A 145 -15.69 -26.40 19.43
N LYS A 146 -14.73 -26.13 18.54
CA LYS A 146 -14.44 -26.91 17.32
C LYS A 146 -13.16 -27.72 17.48
N ARG A 147 -13.22 -28.83 18.23
CA ARG A 147 -12.05 -29.70 18.44
C ARG A 147 -11.57 -30.25 17.09
N ASN A 148 -10.36 -29.86 16.67
CA ASN A 148 -9.76 -30.18 15.37
C ASN A 148 -10.55 -29.70 14.13
N GLY A 149 -11.41 -28.68 14.28
CA GLY A 149 -12.25 -28.21 13.19
C GLY A 149 -13.32 -29.21 12.74
N ILE A 150 -13.58 -30.28 13.50
CA ILE A 150 -14.55 -31.31 13.10
C ILE A 150 -15.93 -30.96 13.71
N ARG A 151 -16.98 -30.96 12.89
CA ARG A 151 -18.38 -30.75 13.30
C ARG A 151 -19.24 -31.93 12.88
N TRP A 152 -20.12 -32.39 13.76
CA TRP A 152 -21.21 -33.31 13.40
C TRP A 152 -22.40 -32.52 12.84
N LYS A 153 -22.83 -32.81 11.60
CA LYS A 153 -24.03 -32.20 11.01
C LYS A 153 -24.65 -33.17 10.00
N GLY A 154 -25.96 -33.43 10.15
CA GLY A 154 -26.72 -34.28 9.21
C GLY A 154 -26.27 -35.75 9.17
N GLY A 155 -25.87 -36.33 10.30
CA GLY A 155 -25.49 -37.76 10.36
C GLY A 155 -24.04 -38.07 9.94
N HIS A 156 -23.23 -37.06 9.62
CA HIS A 156 -21.83 -37.23 9.22
C HIS A 156 -20.90 -36.26 9.96
N TRP A 157 -19.64 -36.68 10.12
CA TRP A 157 -18.55 -35.84 10.61
C TRP A 157 -17.97 -35.03 9.45
N TRP A 158 -18.06 -33.71 9.56
CA TRP A 158 -17.51 -32.75 8.60
C TRP A 158 -16.24 -32.14 9.17
N ARG A 159 -15.18 -32.07 8.36
CA ARG A 159 -14.00 -31.25 8.69
C ARG A 159 -14.25 -29.85 8.16
N GLU A 160 -14.50 -28.91 9.06
CA GLU A 160 -14.39 -27.47 8.79
C GLU A 160 -12.89 -27.10 8.83
N ASP A 161 -12.37 -26.55 7.74
CA ASP A 161 -10.93 -26.26 7.57
C ASP A 161 -10.34 -25.26 8.58
N TYR A 162 -11.20 -24.66 9.42
CA TYR A 162 -10.84 -23.82 10.57
C TYR A 162 -10.09 -24.55 11.70
N SER A 163 -9.69 -25.81 11.53
CA SER A 163 -8.78 -26.53 12.44
C SER A 163 -7.44 -25.81 12.69
N SER A 164 -7.12 -24.81 11.87
CA SER A 164 -5.90 -24.00 11.91
C SER A 164 -6.09 -22.58 12.46
N CYS A 165 -7.30 -22.18 12.85
CA CYS A 165 -7.56 -20.85 13.42
C CYS A 165 -7.13 -20.77 14.88
N ARG A 166 -5.81 -20.77 15.11
CA ARG A 166 -5.22 -20.20 16.32
C ARG A 166 -5.25 -18.68 16.22
N ALA A 167 -5.25 -18.00 17.37
CA ALA A 167 -4.96 -16.57 17.40
C ALA A 167 -3.59 -16.34 16.71
N LEU A 168 -3.50 -15.28 15.90
CA LEU A 168 -2.26 -14.92 15.23
C LEU A 168 -1.21 -14.54 16.29
N GLU A 169 -0.32 -15.47 16.62
CA GLU A 169 0.79 -15.22 17.53
C GLU A 169 2.02 -14.83 16.71
N THR A 170 2.50 -13.60 16.94
CA THR A 170 3.76 -13.12 16.36
C THR A 170 4.79 -12.92 17.46
N CYS A 171 6.01 -13.37 17.22
CA CYS A 171 7.16 -13.16 18.08
C CYS A 171 8.07 -12.11 17.45
N LYS A 172 8.74 -11.30 18.28
CA LYS A 172 9.72 -10.33 17.79
C LYS A 172 10.97 -11.07 17.30
N LEU A 173 11.16 -11.09 15.98
CA LEU A 173 12.33 -11.71 15.36
C LEU A 173 13.53 -10.76 15.33
N LEU A 174 14.72 -11.35 15.45
CA LEU A 174 16.01 -10.68 15.49
C LEU A 174 16.90 -11.27 14.37
N PRO A 175 16.77 -10.78 13.13
CA PRO A 175 17.57 -11.30 12.03
C PRO A 175 19.07 -10.99 12.20
N PRO A 176 19.96 -11.79 11.57
CA PRO A 176 21.40 -11.53 11.56
C PRO A 176 21.70 -10.16 10.95
N GLY A 177 22.53 -9.36 11.61
CA GLY A 177 22.98 -8.05 11.11
C GLY A 177 22.19 -6.83 11.62
N SER A 178 21.16 -7.01 12.45
CA SER A 178 20.39 -5.87 12.99
C SER A 178 21.11 -5.11 14.12
N GLU A 179 22.05 -5.72 14.83
CA GLU A 179 22.92 -5.05 15.82
C GLU A 179 24.33 -5.68 15.84
N PRO A 180 25.39 -4.87 16.05
CA PRO A 180 26.75 -5.37 16.16
C PRO A 180 26.99 -6.03 17.54
N GLY A 181 27.21 -7.34 17.55
CA GLY A 181 27.75 -8.07 18.72
C GLY A 181 26.90 -9.21 19.30
N ALA A 182 25.66 -9.41 18.84
CA ALA A 182 24.87 -10.54 19.30
C ALA A 182 25.14 -11.79 18.44
N SER A 183 25.79 -12.81 19.00
CA SER A 183 25.75 -14.17 18.45
C SER A 183 24.29 -14.63 18.49
N ARG A 184 23.67 -14.83 17.33
CA ARG A 184 22.23 -15.09 17.26
C ARG A 184 21.91 -16.46 16.70
N GLU A 185 21.04 -17.15 17.44
CA GLU A 185 20.41 -18.37 16.99
C GLU A 185 19.61 -18.13 15.71
N PRO A 186 19.49 -19.15 14.83
CA PRO A 186 18.70 -19.06 13.61
C PRO A 186 17.25 -18.65 13.89
N ILE A 187 16.61 -17.95 12.94
CA ILE A 187 15.25 -17.39 13.09
C ILE A 187 14.22 -18.45 13.52
N TRP A 188 14.36 -19.70 13.04
CA TRP A 188 13.47 -20.81 13.42
C TRP A 188 13.63 -21.31 14.87
N ARG A 189 14.70 -20.91 15.58
CA ARG A 189 14.89 -21.17 17.03
C ARG A 189 14.41 -20.01 17.91
N GLN A 190 14.16 -18.84 17.33
CA GLN A 190 13.69 -17.64 18.05
C GLN A 190 12.17 -17.68 18.36
N VAL A 191 11.47 -18.71 17.90
CA VAL A 191 10.02 -18.84 18.03
C VAL A 191 9.69 -20.07 18.88
N HIS A 192 8.76 -19.92 19.81
CA HIS A 192 8.37 -21.01 20.72
C HIS A 192 7.68 -22.17 19.99
N ASP A 193 6.93 -21.91 18.90
CA ASP A 193 6.28 -22.90 18.06
C ASP A 193 6.68 -22.70 16.58
N ARG A 194 6.97 -23.80 15.87
CA ARG A 194 7.27 -23.79 14.43
C ARG A 194 6.13 -23.18 13.61
N ARG A 195 4.89 -23.31 14.07
CA ARG A 195 3.71 -22.76 13.40
C ARG A 195 3.65 -21.23 13.45
N SER A 196 4.26 -20.62 14.47
CA SER A 196 4.32 -19.17 14.64
C SER A 196 5.48 -18.53 13.85
N LEU A 197 6.34 -19.32 13.22
CA LEU A 197 7.47 -18.82 12.42
C LEU A 197 7.01 -17.98 11.23
N ALA A 198 6.12 -18.52 10.40
CA ALA A 198 5.64 -17.80 9.21
C ALA A 198 4.89 -16.51 9.60
N PRO A 199 3.92 -16.52 10.54
CA PRO A 199 3.31 -15.29 11.06
C PRO A 199 4.31 -14.27 11.60
N SER A 200 5.33 -14.73 12.34
CA SER A 200 6.35 -13.84 12.90
C SER A 200 7.24 -13.23 11.82
N VAL A 201 7.59 -13.99 10.79
CA VAL A 201 8.36 -13.49 9.63
C VAL A 201 7.53 -12.51 8.82
N PHE A 202 6.26 -12.81 8.57
CA PHE A 202 5.35 -11.89 7.88
C PHE A 202 5.13 -10.61 8.69
N GLY A 203 4.92 -10.72 10.00
CA GLY A 203 4.79 -9.57 10.90
C GLY A 203 6.05 -8.71 10.91
N PHE A 204 7.23 -9.32 10.96
CA PHE A 204 8.51 -8.62 10.87
C PHE A 204 8.68 -7.89 9.52
N ASN A 205 8.42 -8.57 8.40
CA ASN A 205 8.53 -7.99 7.06
C ASN A 205 7.51 -6.86 6.84
N ALA A 206 6.26 -7.06 7.28
CA ALA A 206 5.21 -6.04 7.20
C ALA A 206 5.58 -4.80 8.02
N ALA A 207 6.11 -4.98 9.23
CA ALA A 207 6.60 -3.87 10.06
C ALA A 207 7.78 -3.14 9.41
N ALA A 208 8.70 -3.86 8.76
CA ALA A 208 9.82 -3.27 8.03
C ALA A 208 9.35 -2.44 6.82
N ILE A 209 8.42 -2.99 6.02
CA ILE A 209 7.83 -2.30 4.87
C ILE A 209 7.04 -1.07 5.32
N ALA A 210 6.21 -1.20 6.35
CA ALA A 210 5.45 -0.08 6.91
C ALA A 210 6.39 1.02 7.43
N SER A 211 7.46 0.66 8.13
CA SER A 211 8.47 1.62 8.59
C SER A 211 9.17 2.31 7.42
N GLN A 212 9.47 1.60 6.33
CA GLN A 212 10.05 2.19 5.13
C GLN A 212 9.07 3.14 4.44
N GLN A 213 7.80 2.75 4.30
CA GLN A 213 6.76 3.61 3.71
C GLN A 213 6.53 4.87 4.55
N ASP A 214 6.52 4.75 5.88
CA ASP A 214 6.43 5.89 6.79
C ASP A 214 7.63 6.82 6.65
N GLN A 215 8.85 6.27 6.50
CA GLN A 215 10.06 7.06 6.25
C GLN A 215 10.01 7.75 4.88
N GLU A 216 9.57 7.06 3.83
CA GLU A 216 9.41 7.64 2.49
C GLU A 216 8.34 8.75 2.49
N ALA A 217 7.21 8.54 3.17
CA ALA A 217 6.17 9.54 3.34
C ALA A 217 6.66 10.76 4.14
N ASP A 218 7.41 10.55 5.22
CA ASP A 218 8.02 11.63 6.00
C ASP A 218 9.06 12.41 5.17
N LEU A 219 9.86 11.72 4.35
CA LEU A 219 10.82 12.35 3.43
C LEU A 219 10.11 13.16 2.33
N HIS A 220 8.99 12.64 1.80
CA HIS A 220 8.17 13.33 0.80
C HIS A 220 7.46 14.57 1.38
N GLN A 221 7.03 14.51 2.65
CA GLN A 221 6.30 15.61 3.29
C GLN A 221 7.21 16.73 3.83
N VAL A 222 8.44 16.42 4.24
CA VAL A 222 9.32 17.35 4.97
C VAL A 222 10.50 17.86 4.12
N GLY A 223 10.83 17.18 3.01
CA GLY A 223 12.06 17.49 2.25
C GLY A 223 13.35 17.17 3.01
N LEU A 224 14.51 17.32 2.36
CA LEU A 224 15.83 17.00 2.90
C LEU A 224 16.25 17.97 4.02
N LEU A 225 15.81 17.72 5.25
CA LEU A 225 16.28 18.44 6.44
C LEU A 225 17.39 17.66 7.17
N SER A 226 18.33 18.40 7.75
CA SER A 226 19.44 17.91 8.58
C SER A 226 18.97 16.98 9.71
N LYS A 227 19.81 16.00 10.11
CA LYS A 227 19.50 14.99 11.14
C LYS A 227 18.96 15.56 12.46
N GLY A 228 19.33 16.79 12.82
CA GLY A 228 18.79 17.50 14.00
C GLY A 228 17.30 17.83 13.87
N LEU A 229 16.87 18.37 12.72
CA LEU A 229 15.45 18.64 12.44
C LEU A 229 14.63 17.35 12.29
N GLN A 230 15.24 16.24 11.87
CA GLN A 230 14.56 14.94 11.78
C GLN A 230 14.23 14.35 13.16
N GLN A 231 15.07 14.57 14.18
CA GLN A 231 14.78 14.13 15.56
C GLN A 231 13.65 14.96 16.16
N GLU A 232 13.68 16.27 15.96
CA GLU A 232 12.63 17.18 16.41
C GLU A 232 11.29 16.88 15.73
N HIS A 233 11.28 16.62 14.41
CA HIS A 233 10.09 16.20 13.69
C HIS A 233 9.53 14.86 14.21
N ARG A 234 10.40 13.88 14.48
CA ARG A 234 9.98 12.60 15.09
C ARG A 234 9.36 12.80 16.47
N GLN A 235 9.94 13.69 17.28
CA GLN A 235 9.41 14.00 18.61
C GLN A 235 8.05 14.68 18.53
N ARG A 236 7.88 15.68 17.64
CA ARG A 236 6.58 16.32 17.36
C ARG A 236 5.54 15.33 16.82
N LYS A 237 5.93 14.40 15.95
CA LYS A 237 5.05 13.34 15.43
C LYS A 237 4.63 12.37 16.55
N LYS A 238 5.56 11.98 17.43
CA LYS A 238 5.29 11.15 18.61
C LYS A 238 4.31 11.84 19.55
N GLU A 239 4.53 13.11 19.88
CA GLU A 239 3.63 13.91 20.70
C GLU A 239 2.23 14.06 20.08
N ARG A 240 2.15 14.28 18.76
CA ARG A 240 0.87 14.35 18.03
C ARG A 240 0.10 13.03 18.06
N VAL A 241 0.80 11.90 17.89
CA VAL A 241 0.18 10.56 17.97
C VAL A 241 -0.26 10.26 19.39
N GLN A 242 0.58 10.54 20.40
CA GLN A 242 0.22 10.38 21.81
C GLN A 242 -0.99 11.24 22.18
N LYS A 243 -1.06 12.48 21.69
CA LYS A 243 -2.21 13.36 21.86
C LYS A 243 -3.46 12.78 21.20
N ARG A 244 -3.39 12.33 19.94
CA ARG A 244 -4.53 11.67 19.26
C ARG A 244 -4.99 10.40 19.97
N ILE A 245 -4.06 9.61 20.50
CA ILE A 245 -4.40 8.42 21.28
C ILE A 245 -5.09 8.83 22.58
N ALA A 246 -4.57 9.81 23.31
CA ALA A 246 -5.21 10.33 24.52
C ALA A 246 -6.60 10.93 24.22
N ASP A 247 -6.75 11.67 23.13
CA ASP A 247 -8.01 12.25 22.67
C ASP A 247 -9.00 11.13 22.27
N ALA A 248 -8.54 10.08 21.59
CA ALA A 248 -9.37 8.92 21.24
C ALA A 248 -9.77 8.11 22.47
N PHE A 249 -8.90 7.96 23.46
CA PHE A 249 -9.24 7.35 24.75
C PHE A 249 -10.23 8.21 25.54
N GLN A 250 -10.05 9.53 25.57
CA GLN A 250 -11.00 10.45 26.18
C GLN A 250 -12.35 10.44 25.45
N GLN A 251 -12.36 10.41 24.12
CA GLN A 251 -13.57 10.27 23.32
C GLN A 251 -14.24 8.91 23.54
N SER A 252 -13.49 7.82 23.63
CA SER A 252 -14.03 6.50 23.95
C SER A 252 -14.60 6.44 25.38
N LEU A 253 -13.98 7.14 26.33
CA LEU A 253 -14.48 7.28 27.70
C LEU A 253 -15.75 8.14 27.75
N LEU A 254 -15.86 9.18 26.93
CA LEU A 254 -17.06 10.02 26.78
C LEU A 254 -18.18 9.31 26.01
N SER A 255 -17.85 8.47 25.02
CA SER A 255 -18.81 7.66 24.27
C SER A 255 -19.34 6.45 25.06
N THR A 256 -18.73 6.14 26.22
CA THR A 256 -19.21 5.08 27.13
C THR A 256 -20.51 5.49 27.88
N ASP A 257 -20.94 6.75 27.80
CA ASP A 257 -22.19 7.23 28.42
C ASP A 257 -23.45 7.12 27.52
N GLN A 258 -23.35 6.67 26.27
CA GLN A 258 -24.52 6.53 25.36
C GLN A 258 -24.90 5.09 25.00
N SER A 259 -24.22 4.07 25.53
CA SER A 259 -24.58 2.67 25.31
C SER A 259 -24.44 1.83 26.58
N ARG A 260 -25.22 2.16 27.62
CA ARG A 260 -25.35 1.33 28.82
C ARG A 260 -26.40 0.24 28.61
N VAL A 261 -25.95 -0.91 28.13
CA VAL A 261 -26.56 -2.20 28.48
C VAL A 261 -26.22 -2.44 29.96
N ASP A 262 -27.25 -2.65 30.77
CA ASP A 262 -27.17 -2.65 32.24
C ASP A 262 -26.40 -3.89 32.76
N VAL A 263 -25.10 -3.68 33.02
CA VAL A 263 -24.12 -4.66 33.49
C VAL A 263 -24.46 -5.19 34.90
N SER A 264 -25.33 -4.49 35.65
CA SER A 264 -25.78 -4.88 36.99
C SER A 264 -26.48 -6.24 37.01
N LYS A 265 -27.21 -6.59 35.94
CA LYS A 265 -27.94 -7.87 35.80
C LYS A 265 -27.03 -9.05 35.46
N LEU A 266 -25.91 -8.77 34.78
CA LEU A 266 -24.91 -9.78 34.39
C LEU A 266 -24.03 -10.17 35.58
N LEU A 267 -23.66 -9.19 36.42
CA LEU A 267 -22.83 -9.40 37.61
C LEU A 267 -23.55 -10.19 38.73
N SER A 268 -24.88 -10.21 38.74
CA SER A 268 -25.67 -11.00 39.71
C SER A 268 -25.65 -12.52 39.44
N SER A 269 -25.24 -12.94 38.23
CA SER A 269 -25.35 -14.35 37.80
C SER A 269 -24.07 -15.18 37.94
N LEU A 270 -22.96 -14.56 38.38
CA LEU A 270 -21.62 -15.18 38.37
C LEU A 270 -20.84 -15.04 39.69
N SER A 271 -21.49 -14.69 40.80
CA SER A 271 -20.86 -14.64 42.13
C SER A 271 -21.20 -15.88 42.96
N LEU A 272 -20.19 -16.71 43.25
CA LEU A 272 -19.96 -17.49 44.48
C LEU A 272 -18.42 -17.67 44.58
N GLU A 273 -17.76 -16.82 45.40
CA GLU A 273 -17.08 -17.16 46.68
C GLU A 273 -15.72 -17.88 46.45
N ASP A 274 -14.55 -17.44 46.95
CA ASP A 274 -14.27 -16.87 48.26
C ASP A 274 -12.91 -16.10 48.37
N GLU A 275 -12.88 -15.15 49.31
CA GLU A 275 -11.82 -14.49 50.12
C GLU A 275 -10.35 -14.25 49.65
N ALA A 276 -9.92 -12.97 49.63
CA ALA A 276 -9.08 -12.35 50.69
C ALA A 276 -8.27 -11.09 50.25
N ALA A 277 -8.25 -10.09 51.16
CA ALA A 277 -7.20 -9.06 51.38
C ALA A 277 -7.18 -7.70 50.61
N ARG A 278 -8.01 -6.77 51.13
CA ARG A 278 -7.74 -5.42 51.70
C ARG A 278 -6.96 -4.28 50.97
N PRO A 279 -7.24 -2.99 51.31
CA PRO A 279 -7.11 -1.83 50.41
C PRO A 279 -6.14 -0.70 50.84
N ARG A 280 -5.72 0.08 49.83
CA ARG A 280 -5.47 1.55 49.77
C ARG A 280 -4.73 2.29 50.90
N GLY A 281 -3.50 2.72 50.60
CA GLY A 281 -2.98 4.09 50.86
C GLY A 281 -2.86 4.83 49.51
N SER A 282 -2.76 6.15 49.36
CA SER A 282 -2.40 7.23 50.26
C SER A 282 -2.93 8.55 49.66
N LYS A 283 -3.55 9.40 50.48
CA LYS A 283 -3.73 10.84 50.26
C LYS A 283 -3.63 11.53 51.62
N PHE A 284 -2.48 12.12 51.90
CA PHE A 284 -2.36 13.14 52.94
C PHE A 284 -1.43 14.26 52.46
N THR A 285 -2.05 15.35 52.03
CA THR A 285 -1.58 16.71 52.29
C THR A 285 -2.31 17.18 53.55
N ARG A 286 -1.59 17.58 54.61
CA ARG A 286 -1.86 18.78 55.43
C ARG A 286 -1.02 18.82 56.71
N ALA A 287 -0.15 19.83 56.74
CA ALA A 287 0.24 20.70 57.85
C ALA A 287 0.49 20.08 59.24
N GLU A 288 1.77 19.95 59.54
CA GLU A 288 2.35 19.87 60.87
C GLU A 288 2.40 21.29 61.48
N LYS A 289 1.64 21.53 62.55
CA LYS A 289 1.81 22.65 63.48
C LYS A 289 1.61 22.13 64.90
N LEU A 290 2.75 21.86 65.54
CA LEU A 290 3.08 22.09 66.95
C LEU A 290 1.90 22.27 67.92
N GLN A 291 1.65 21.23 68.71
CA GLN A 291 0.85 21.29 69.93
C GLN A 291 1.80 21.30 71.14
N PHE A 292 1.74 22.38 71.92
CA PHE A 292 2.13 22.38 73.32
C PHE A 292 1.06 21.60 74.09
N THR A 293 1.42 20.45 74.65
CA THR A 293 0.67 19.81 75.73
C THR A 293 1.58 19.66 76.92
N LYS A 294 1.33 20.54 77.88
CA LYS A 294 1.78 20.46 79.26
C LYS A 294 0.96 19.33 79.90
N GLU A 295 1.59 18.22 80.27
CA GLU A 295 1.13 17.28 81.29
C GLU A 295 2.24 16.24 81.54
N GLU A 296 3.06 16.51 82.55
CA GLU A 296 3.78 15.48 83.29
C GLU A 296 3.06 15.30 84.62
N GLU A 297 2.51 14.12 84.83
CA GLU A 297 2.36 13.48 86.14
C GLU A 297 2.53 11.97 85.91
N THR A 298 3.14 11.14 86.74
CA THR A 298 4.16 11.19 87.81
C THR A 298 4.29 9.71 88.24
N LYS A 299 5.46 9.26 88.74
CA LYS A 299 5.49 8.17 89.74
C LYS A 299 6.57 8.42 90.80
N GLN A 300 6.07 8.69 92.02
CA GLN A 300 6.58 8.36 93.36
C GLN A 300 7.92 9.00 93.80
N ALA A 301 8.10 9.55 95.01
CA ALA A 301 7.55 9.11 96.30
C ALA A 301 7.52 10.20 97.41
N ALA A 302 6.68 9.91 98.42
CA ALA A 302 6.76 10.19 99.87
C ALA A 302 6.16 11.49 100.46
N GLY A 303 5.19 11.30 101.37
CA GLY A 303 5.12 12.07 102.64
C GLY A 303 3.83 12.80 103.03
N ASP A 304 2.83 12.03 103.52
CA ASP A 304 1.97 12.29 104.71
C ASP A 304 0.94 13.47 104.81
N GLY A 305 -0.24 13.17 105.39
CA GLY A 305 -1.02 14.12 106.22
C GLY A 305 -2.37 14.74 105.75
N ALA A 306 -3.48 14.03 106.01
CA ALA A 306 -4.81 14.50 106.52
C ALA A 306 -5.71 15.59 105.87
N ARG A 307 -6.99 15.19 105.64
CA ARG A 307 -8.31 15.89 105.47
C ARG A 307 -8.55 17.18 106.30
N PRO A 308 -9.56 18.09 106.07
CA PRO A 308 -10.96 17.83 105.60
C PRO A 308 -11.75 18.93 104.77
N GLU A 309 -12.86 18.48 104.16
CA GLU A 309 -14.23 19.01 103.84
C GLU A 309 -14.65 20.52 103.60
N LEU A 310 -15.35 20.74 102.46
CA LEU A 310 -16.63 21.51 102.16
C LEU A 310 -16.75 23.04 102.49
N PRO A 311 -17.78 23.84 102.02
CA PRO A 311 -18.70 23.82 100.85
C PRO A 311 -19.04 25.21 100.15
N LYS A 312 -19.63 25.13 98.93
CA LYS A 312 -20.74 25.93 98.27
C LYS A 312 -20.81 27.50 98.17
N ARG A 313 -20.90 27.93 96.88
CA ARG A 313 -21.87 28.82 96.17
C ARG A 313 -21.91 30.39 96.30
N THR A 314 -22.05 30.98 95.09
CA THR A 314 -22.68 32.25 94.60
C THR A 314 -21.90 33.59 94.56
N SER A 315 -21.66 34.12 93.35
CA SER A 315 -21.77 35.53 92.88
C SER A 315 -20.79 35.78 91.69
N GLU A 316 -21.30 35.93 90.46
CA GLU A 316 -20.49 35.99 89.22
C GLU A 316 -20.04 37.41 88.80
N GLU A 317 -20.60 38.49 89.37
CA GLU A 317 -20.33 39.87 88.88
C GLU A 317 -19.07 40.53 89.49
N ASP A 318 -18.69 40.20 90.73
CA ASP A 318 -17.42 40.66 91.34
C ASP A 318 -16.18 39.94 90.79
N ALA A 319 -16.38 38.78 90.15
CA ALA A 319 -15.32 38.01 89.51
C ALA A 319 -14.83 38.69 88.23
N GLU A 320 -15.72 39.30 87.44
CA GLU A 320 -15.36 39.96 86.17
C GLU A 320 -14.50 41.22 86.35
N ALA A 321 -14.73 42.01 87.41
CA ALA A 321 -13.94 43.20 87.70
C ALA A 321 -12.50 42.86 88.11
N LYS A 322 -12.31 41.83 88.96
CA LYS A 322 -10.98 41.32 89.33
C LYS A 322 -10.25 40.66 88.16
N VAL A 323 -10.98 40.01 87.25
CA VAL A 323 -10.41 39.45 86.02
C VAL A 323 -9.86 40.57 85.13
N LYS A 324 -10.57 41.70 84.96
CA LYS A 324 -10.04 42.85 84.19
C LYS A 324 -8.79 43.47 84.79
N GLU A 325 -8.71 43.59 86.11
CA GLU A 325 -7.52 44.14 86.79
C GLU A 325 -6.32 43.19 86.70
N MET A 326 -6.54 41.88 86.86
CA MET A 326 -5.50 40.87 86.60
C MET A 326 -5.08 40.84 85.12
N GLN A 327 -6.01 41.09 84.18
CA GLN A 327 -5.70 41.20 82.76
C GLN A 327 -4.74 42.37 82.48
N ALA A 328 -4.99 43.54 83.09
CA ALA A 328 -4.13 44.71 82.94
C ALA A 328 -2.72 44.51 83.55
N GLN A 329 -2.61 43.75 84.65
CA GLN A 329 -1.32 43.36 85.22
C GLN A 329 -0.59 42.34 84.33
N LEU A 330 -1.31 41.40 83.71
CA LEU A 330 -0.74 40.46 82.75
C LEU A 330 -0.25 41.18 81.48
N ASP A 331 -0.97 42.18 81.01
CA ASP A 331 -0.57 42.98 79.84
C ASP A 331 0.70 43.80 80.12
N SER A 332 0.86 44.37 81.32
CA SER A 332 2.08 45.12 81.67
C SER A 332 3.30 44.20 81.83
N ILE A 333 3.12 43.02 82.43
CA ILE A 333 4.18 42.01 82.53
C ILE A 333 4.57 41.51 81.14
N SER A 334 3.59 41.31 80.25
CA SER A 334 3.84 40.93 78.85
C SER A 334 4.66 42.00 78.12
N GLU A 335 4.37 43.29 78.33
CA GLU A 335 5.13 44.39 77.73
C GLU A 335 6.59 44.44 78.21
N VAL A 336 6.84 44.17 79.50
CA VAL A 336 8.20 44.05 80.06
C VAL A 336 8.93 42.83 79.50
N ILE A 337 8.25 41.70 79.34
CA ILE A 337 8.83 40.50 78.71
C ILE A 337 9.24 40.80 77.28
N VAL A 338 8.40 41.49 76.50
CA VAL A 338 8.73 41.89 75.12
C VAL A 338 9.95 42.82 75.07
N GLN A 339 10.10 43.74 76.03
CA GLN A 339 11.28 44.60 76.13
C GLN A 339 12.56 43.81 76.46
N LEU A 340 12.50 42.87 77.40
CA LEU A 340 13.63 42.02 77.76
C LEU A 340 14.01 41.07 76.62
N GLU A 341 13.04 40.50 75.90
CA GLU A 341 13.28 39.73 74.68
C GLU A 341 13.93 40.58 73.57
N GLY A 342 13.59 41.88 73.51
CA GLY A 342 14.24 42.84 72.63
C GLY A 342 15.73 43.04 72.97
N GLN A 343 16.03 43.27 74.25
CA GLN A 343 17.40 43.43 74.74
C GLN A 343 18.24 42.16 74.59
N GLU A 344 17.64 40.98 74.81
CA GLU A 344 18.29 39.69 74.59
C GLU A 344 18.67 39.51 73.11
N LYS A 345 17.79 39.90 72.18
CA LYS A 345 18.08 39.87 70.74
C LYS A 345 19.21 40.83 70.36
N GLU A 346 19.23 42.04 70.91
CA GLU A 346 20.30 43.02 70.67
C GLU A 346 21.66 42.54 71.21
N LEU A 347 21.69 41.99 72.43
CA LEU A 347 22.90 41.41 73.01
C LEU A 347 23.38 40.19 72.21
N THR A 348 22.46 39.34 71.76
CA THR A 348 22.79 38.19 70.91
C THR A 348 23.39 38.62 69.58
N ALA A 349 22.85 39.66 68.95
CA ALA A 349 23.40 40.23 67.71
C ALA A 349 24.79 40.84 67.93
N SER A 350 25.00 41.54 69.04
CA SER A 350 26.31 42.10 69.42
C SER A 350 27.34 41.01 69.69
N MET A 351 26.97 39.94 70.41
CA MET A 351 27.82 38.77 70.63
C MET A 351 28.21 38.09 69.31
N GLN A 352 27.27 37.93 68.38
CA GLN A 352 27.55 37.38 67.05
C GLN A 352 28.55 38.26 66.28
N GLN A 353 28.38 39.58 66.30
CA GLN A 353 29.30 40.51 65.64
C GLN A 353 30.72 40.42 66.22
N VAL A 354 30.88 40.42 67.54
CA VAL A 354 32.20 40.30 68.18
C VAL A 354 32.84 38.95 67.89
N SER A 355 32.07 37.86 67.88
CA SER A 355 32.60 36.54 67.54
C SER A 355 33.13 36.48 66.11
N GLU A 356 32.46 37.15 65.16
CA GLU A 356 32.92 37.22 63.78
C GLU A 356 34.18 38.09 63.65
N ASP A 357 34.25 39.22 64.36
CA ASP A 357 35.45 40.07 64.39
C ASP A 357 36.68 39.33 64.94
N ILE A 358 36.49 38.54 66.01
CA ILE A 358 37.55 37.67 66.56
C ILE A 358 37.99 36.66 65.50
N ARG A 359 37.06 36.03 64.79
CA ARG A 359 37.36 35.07 63.72
C ARG A 359 38.18 35.71 62.60
N VAL A 360 37.78 36.91 62.15
CA VAL A 360 38.49 37.67 61.12
C VAL A 360 39.91 38.04 61.58
N LYS A 361 40.07 38.50 62.82
CA LYS A 361 41.39 38.86 63.37
C LYS A 361 42.31 37.66 63.55
N GLN A 362 41.77 36.50 63.92
CA GLN A 362 42.55 35.25 63.98
C GLN A 362 43.05 34.82 62.59
N ALA A 363 42.22 34.94 61.55
CA ALA A 363 42.64 34.65 60.18
C ALA A 363 43.77 35.60 59.71
N GLN A 364 43.63 36.91 59.96
CA GLN A 364 44.67 37.90 59.63
C GLN A 364 45.99 37.61 60.36
N LYS A 365 45.92 37.22 61.64
CA LYS A 365 47.11 36.85 62.42
C LYS A 365 47.81 35.64 61.79
N ALA A 366 47.07 34.59 61.44
CA ALA A 366 47.64 33.39 60.82
C ALA A 366 48.30 33.70 59.46
N GLU A 367 47.72 34.59 58.67
CA GLU A 367 48.31 35.04 57.40
C GLU A 367 49.64 35.79 57.61
N LEU A 368 49.67 36.73 58.57
CA LEU A 368 50.89 37.46 58.92
C LEU A 368 51.98 36.56 59.51
N GLU A 369 51.60 35.56 60.33
CA GLU A 369 52.54 34.57 60.86
C GLU A 369 53.16 33.73 59.71
N SER A 370 52.36 33.29 58.74
CA SER A 370 52.85 32.59 57.54
C SER A 370 53.80 33.44 56.69
N GLN A 371 53.48 34.73 56.51
CA GLN A 371 54.36 35.67 55.80
C GLN A 371 55.69 35.87 56.53
N ASN A 372 55.65 36.05 57.86
CA ASN A 372 56.85 36.22 58.67
C ASN A 372 57.71 34.94 58.68
N GLU A 373 57.08 33.76 58.71
CA GLU A 373 57.80 32.49 58.53
C GLU A 373 58.50 32.41 57.17
N LEU A 374 57.85 32.87 56.10
CA LEU A 374 58.41 32.87 54.75
C LEU A 374 59.59 33.86 54.65
N GLU A 375 59.45 35.06 55.21
CA GLU A 375 60.52 36.06 55.28
C GLU A 375 61.71 35.57 56.11
N HIS A 376 61.45 34.94 57.27
CA HIS A 376 62.50 34.37 58.11
C HIS A 376 63.23 33.21 57.40
N ARG A 377 62.50 32.36 56.66
CA ARG A 377 63.12 31.31 55.83
C ARG A 377 63.93 31.90 54.68
N ALA A 378 63.47 32.99 54.06
CA ALA A 378 64.21 33.68 53.01
C ALA A 378 65.51 34.31 53.55
N LEU A 379 65.45 34.96 54.72
CA LEU A 379 66.63 35.52 55.40
C LEU A 379 67.66 34.45 55.77
N ALA A 380 67.19 33.27 56.22
CA ALA A 380 68.07 32.15 56.55
C ALA A 380 68.81 31.56 55.33
N LEU A 381 68.32 31.78 54.10
CA LEU A 381 68.91 31.27 52.86
C LEU A 381 69.91 32.24 52.19
N LEU A 382 69.99 33.50 52.65
CA LEU A 382 70.90 34.53 52.14
C LEU A 382 72.41 34.22 52.30
N PRO A 383 72.89 33.56 53.37
CA PRO A 383 74.33 33.30 53.55
C PRO A 383 74.98 32.39 52.48
N ASP A 384 74.19 31.55 51.79
CA ASP A 384 74.63 30.71 50.65
C ASP A 384 73.80 31.04 49.39
N ALA A 385 73.64 32.33 49.07
CA ALA A 385 72.79 32.78 47.97
C ALA A 385 73.23 32.21 46.61
N GLU A 386 74.53 32.24 46.28
CA GLU A 386 75.04 31.73 45.00
C GLU A 386 74.88 30.22 44.86
N GLY A 387 75.18 29.44 45.92
CA GLY A 387 74.99 27.99 45.93
C GLY A 387 73.52 27.59 45.86
N ASN A 388 72.63 28.33 46.49
CA ASN A 388 71.17 28.11 46.43
C ASN A 388 70.59 28.46 45.05
N ILE A 389 71.05 29.54 44.42
CA ILE A 389 70.66 29.91 43.05
C ILE A 389 71.11 28.84 42.05
N ALA A 390 72.35 28.34 42.15
CA ALA A 390 72.84 27.27 41.28
C ALA A 390 72.04 25.97 41.44
N LYS A 391 71.67 25.60 42.68
CA LYS A 391 70.80 24.44 42.94
C LYS A 391 69.38 24.63 42.37
N LEU A 392 68.83 25.85 42.45
CA LEU A 392 67.52 26.17 41.88
C LEU A 392 67.57 26.19 40.34
N GLN A 393 68.61 26.76 39.74
CA GLN A 393 68.84 26.67 38.29
C GLN A 393 68.94 25.22 37.84
N GLY A 394 69.71 24.38 38.54
CA GLY A 394 69.78 22.94 38.24
C GLY A 394 68.42 22.24 38.35
N LYS A 395 67.58 22.61 39.33
CA LYS A 395 66.19 22.08 39.43
C LYS A 395 65.29 22.59 38.31
N VAL A 396 65.43 23.84 37.90
CA VAL A 396 64.68 24.45 36.78
C VAL A 396 65.09 23.81 35.47
N ASP A 397 66.39 23.62 35.22
CA ASP A 397 66.91 22.96 34.02
C ASP A 397 66.48 21.50 33.96
N ALA A 398 66.55 20.77 35.09
CA ALA A 398 66.03 19.41 35.18
C ALA A 398 64.51 19.34 34.94
N ALA A 399 63.75 20.32 35.42
CA ALA A 399 62.31 20.43 35.15
C ALA A 399 62.01 20.78 33.68
N ALA A 400 62.79 21.67 33.07
CA ALA A 400 62.69 22.05 31.68
C ALA A 400 63.02 20.84 30.76
N GLN A 401 64.08 20.10 31.05
CA GLN A 401 64.43 18.87 30.35
C GLN A 401 63.33 17.81 30.48
N LYS A 402 62.73 17.66 31.67
CA LYS A 402 61.57 16.78 31.87
C LYS A 402 60.36 17.22 31.05
N LEU A 403 60.05 18.51 31.00
CA LEU A 403 58.97 19.07 30.18
C LEU A 403 59.19 18.81 28.69
N VAL A 404 60.41 19.02 28.18
CA VAL A 404 60.77 18.70 26.79
C VAL A 404 60.60 17.20 26.53
N GLY A 405 61.07 16.33 27.42
CA GLY A 405 60.87 14.87 27.31
C GLY A 405 59.40 14.47 27.26
N LEU A 406 58.56 15.06 28.12
CA LEU A 406 57.11 14.86 28.12
C LEU A 406 56.46 15.37 26.83
N SER A 407 56.90 16.50 26.28
CA SER A 407 56.38 17.03 25.01
C SER A 407 56.66 16.10 23.83
N VAL A 408 57.85 15.49 23.80
CA VAL A 408 58.23 14.51 22.77
C VAL A 408 57.42 13.23 22.92
N GLN A 409 57.21 12.75 24.15
CA GLN A 409 56.35 11.59 24.40
C GLN A 409 54.90 11.87 24.02
N TRP A 410 54.38 13.06 24.33
CA TRP A 410 53.05 13.49 23.93
C TRP A 410 52.91 13.55 22.41
N GLU A 411 53.87 14.12 21.69
CA GLU A 411 53.79 14.24 20.24
C GLU A 411 53.86 12.88 19.54
N LYS A 412 54.60 11.91 20.10
CA LYS A 412 54.59 10.51 19.64
C LYS A 412 53.20 9.87 19.69
N HIS A 413 52.34 10.27 20.63
CA HIS A 413 50.95 9.79 20.72
C HIS A 413 49.96 10.67 19.96
N ARG A 414 50.12 11.99 19.99
CA ARG A 414 49.24 12.96 19.34
C ARG A 414 49.27 12.86 17.82
N ALA A 415 50.46 12.75 17.22
CA ALA A 415 50.61 12.66 15.77
C ALA A 415 49.84 11.47 15.14
N PRO A 416 49.98 10.21 15.62
CA PRO A 416 49.22 9.09 15.06
C PRO A 416 47.72 9.21 15.32
N LEU A 417 47.29 9.77 16.46
CA LEU A 417 45.87 10.03 16.73
C LEU A 417 45.26 11.03 15.75
N ILE A 418 45.99 12.11 15.42
CA ILE A 418 45.54 13.09 14.41
C ILE A 418 45.48 12.45 13.02
N GLU A 419 46.46 11.60 12.69
CA GLU A 419 46.47 10.90 11.40
C GLU A 419 45.30 9.91 11.29
N GLN A 420 45.02 9.12 12.34
CA GLN A 420 43.84 8.27 12.41
C GLN A 420 42.55 9.08 12.29
N TYR A 421 42.46 10.24 12.94
CA TYR A 421 41.31 11.12 12.82
C TYR A 421 41.11 11.61 11.37
N ARG A 422 42.20 12.01 10.69
CA ARG A 422 42.15 12.43 9.28
C ARG A 422 41.68 11.29 8.38
N GLN A 423 42.24 10.09 8.56
CA GLN A 423 41.85 8.90 7.80
C GLN A 423 40.39 8.52 8.03
N LEU A 424 39.92 8.52 9.28
CA LEU A 424 38.51 8.27 9.60
C LEU A 424 37.58 9.33 9.02
N LYS A 425 37.98 10.60 9.04
CA LYS A 425 37.21 11.69 8.43
C LYS A 425 37.10 11.52 6.91
N GLU A 426 38.19 11.16 6.25
CA GLU A 426 38.20 10.87 4.81
C GLU A 426 37.33 9.66 4.47
N GLN A 427 37.43 8.57 5.25
CA GLN A 427 36.58 7.38 5.09
C GLN A 427 35.10 7.71 5.28
N CYS A 428 34.75 8.50 6.29
CA CYS A 428 33.38 8.98 6.49
C CYS A 428 32.89 9.80 5.29
N SER A 429 33.72 10.68 4.74
CA SER A 429 33.38 11.47 3.55
C SER A 429 33.19 10.60 2.31
N LYS A 430 34.07 9.61 2.09
CA LYS A 430 33.95 8.65 0.98
C LYS A 430 32.66 7.85 1.09
N ARG A 431 32.37 7.30 2.27
CA ARG A 431 31.12 6.58 2.55
C ARG A 431 29.89 7.46 2.32
N LEU A 432 29.91 8.72 2.74
CA LEU A 432 28.82 9.66 2.50
C LEU A 432 28.58 9.84 0.99
N ASN A 433 29.63 10.11 0.22
CA ASN A 433 29.54 10.29 -1.23
C ASN A 433 29.04 9.03 -1.94
N GLU A 434 29.55 7.86 -1.58
CA GLU A 434 29.08 6.57 -2.10
C GLU A 434 27.60 6.32 -1.79
N THR A 435 27.16 6.65 -0.56
CA THR A 435 25.74 6.52 -0.20
C THR A 435 24.87 7.48 -1.01
N GLN A 436 25.36 8.69 -1.26
CA GLN A 436 24.63 9.69 -2.04
C GLN A 436 24.51 9.29 -3.51
N GLN A 437 25.59 8.77 -4.11
CA GLN A 437 25.56 8.20 -5.47
C GLN A 437 24.57 7.04 -5.56
N LYS A 438 24.59 6.09 -4.62
CA LYS A 438 23.63 4.98 -4.58
C LYS A 438 22.19 5.46 -4.44
N LEU A 439 21.95 6.53 -3.68
CA LEU A 439 20.61 7.12 -3.55
C LEU A 439 20.13 7.78 -4.85
N GLU A 440 21.01 8.48 -5.56
CA GLU A 440 20.71 9.05 -6.88
C GLU A 440 20.45 7.96 -7.93
N GLU A 441 21.22 6.88 -7.92
CA GLU A 441 20.98 5.71 -8.75
C GLU A 441 19.61 5.08 -8.46
N ILE A 442 19.28 4.83 -7.18
CA ILE A 442 17.97 4.30 -6.77
C ILE A 442 16.84 5.21 -7.24
N LYS A 443 17.01 6.53 -7.12
CA LYS A 443 16.01 7.50 -7.59
C LYS A 443 15.82 7.39 -9.10
N SER A 444 16.91 7.34 -9.86
CA SER A 444 16.85 7.19 -11.32
C SER A 444 16.20 5.86 -11.75
N LEU A 445 16.45 4.77 -11.02
CA LEU A 445 15.84 3.47 -11.28
C LEU A 445 14.35 3.47 -10.94
N LYS A 446 13.94 4.12 -9.85
CA LYS A 446 12.51 4.29 -9.50
C LYS A 446 11.77 5.10 -10.57
N ASP A 447 12.38 6.15 -11.10
CA ASP A 447 11.77 6.95 -12.18
C ASP A 447 11.66 6.15 -13.48
N LYS A 448 12.70 5.40 -13.87
CA LYS A 448 12.64 4.48 -15.02
C LYS A 448 11.58 3.39 -14.84
N MET A 449 11.43 2.84 -13.64
CA MET A 449 10.41 1.84 -13.34
C MET A 449 9.00 2.42 -13.48
N ARG A 450 8.79 3.69 -13.08
CA ARG A 450 7.52 4.39 -13.26
C ARG A 450 7.23 4.59 -14.74
N GLU A 451 8.19 5.06 -15.51
CA GLU A 451 8.07 5.27 -16.96
C GLU A 451 7.72 3.96 -17.69
N ILE A 452 8.44 2.87 -17.41
CA ILE A 452 8.16 1.55 -17.99
C ILE A 452 6.75 1.06 -17.59
N SER A 453 6.33 1.31 -16.35
CA SER A 453 4.99 0.93 -15.88
C SER A 453 3.89 1.71 -16.60
N GLU A 454 4.09 3.01 -16.84
CA GLU A 454 3.16 3.84 -17.60
C GLU A 454 3.11 3.41 -19.07
N GLN A 455 4.26 3.15 -19.70
CA GLN A 455 4.33 2.61 -21.06
C GLN A 455 3.67 1.23 -21.18
N ALA A 456 3.79 0.38 -20.17
CA ALA A 456 3.12 -0.92 -20.15
C ALA A 456 1.59 -0.75 -20.10
N ARG A 457 1.09 0.12 -19.21
CA ARG A 457 -0.35 0.43 -19.12
C ARG A 457 -0.89 1.01 -20.42
N SER A 458 -0.21 1.98 -21.03
CA SER A 458 -0.65 2.58 -22.29
C SER A 458 -0.67 1.57 -23.43
N LYS A 459 0.31 0.66 -23.49
CA LYS A 459 0.36 -0.41 -24.49
C LYS A 459 -0.72 -1.46 -24.25
N GLU A 460 -1.03 -1.78 -23.00
CA GLU A 460 -2.10 -2.72 -22.66
C GLU A 460 -3.48 -2.16 -23.00
N GLU A 461 -3.69 -0.86 -22.80
CA GLU A 461 -4.91 -0.17 -23.22
C GLU A 461 -5.04 -0.10 -24.73
N LEU A 462 -3.95 0.24 -25.45
CA LEU A 462 -3.91 0.16 -26.91
C LEU A 462 -4.18 -1.27 -27.42
N HIS A 463 -3.62 -2.27 -26.74
CA HIS A 463 -3.85 -3.67 -27.11
C HIS A 463 -5.33 -4.04 -26.96
N LYS A 464 -5.98 -3.65 -25.85
CA LYS A 464 -7.43 -3.84 -25.66
C LYS A 464 -8.25 -3.17 -26.77
N GLN A 465 -7.90 -1.94 -27.13
CA GLN A 465 -8.54 -1.22 -28.23
C GLN A 465 -8.39 -1.98 -29.55
N LEU A 466 -7.15 -2.36 -29.92
CA LEU A 466 -6.86 -3.09 -31.16
C LEU A 466 -7.52 -4.46 -31.20
N VAL A 467 -7.61 -5.18 -30.09
CA VAL A 467 -8.34 -6.45 -30.01
C VAL A 467 -9.83 -6.22 -30.27
N SER A 468 -10.43 -5.18 -29.67
CA SER A 468 -11.83 -4.84 -29.90
C SER A 468 -12.12 -4.44 -31.35
N GLU A 469 -11.18 -3.77 -32.01
CA GLU A 469 -11.30 -3.42 -33.43
C GLU A 469 -11.10 -4.65 -34.32
N TYR A 470 -10.15 -5.51 -33.98
CA TYR A 470 -9.90 -6.77 -34.68
C TYR A 470 -11.10 -7.72 -34.62
N GLU A 471 -11.81 -7.76 -33.49
CA GLU A 471 -13.05 -8.54 -33.36
C GLU A 471 -14.18 -8.01 -34.25
N LYS A 472 -14.22 -6.70 -34.50
CA LYS A 472 -15.20 -6.05 -35.39
C LYS A 472 -14.87 -6.21 -36.87
N LEU A 473 -13.60 -6.48 -37.21
CA LEU A 473 -13.17 -6.69 -38.59
C LEU A 473 -13.61 -8.07 -39.10
N ALA A 474 -14.05 -8.11 -40.36
CA ALA A 474 -14.36 -9.36 -41.05
C ALA A 474 -13.08 -10.21 -41.16
N LYS A 475 -13.16 -11.45 -40.65
CA LYS A 475 -12.00 -12.37 -40.49
C LYS A 475 -11.72 -13.18 -41.76
N ASP A 476 -12.36 -12.81 -42.85
CA ASP A 476 -12.48 -13.58 -44.09
C ASP A 476 -11.21 -13.48 -44.94
N VAL A 477 -10.33 -12.51 -44.64
CA VAL A 477 -9.08 -12.29 -45.37
C VAL A 477 -7.89 -12.79 -44.57
N ASN A 478 -7.31 -13.89 -45.04
CA ASN A 478 -6.12 -14.50 -44.44
C ASN A 478 -4.94 -13.51 -44.38
N ARG A 479 -4.26 -13.45 -43.22
CA ARG A 479 -3.03 -12.66 -43.00
C ARG A 479 -2.00 -12.81 -44.12
N SER A 480 -1.86 -14.02 -44.67
CA SER A 480 -0.94 -14.31 -45.77
C SER A 480 -1.24 -13.51 -47.04
N SER A 481 -2.50 -13.18 -47.31
CA SER A 481 -2.92 -12.33 -48.43
C SER A 481 -2.42 -10.90 -48.25
N TYR A 482 -2.62 -10.31 -47.07
CA TYR A 482 -2.09 -8.98 -46.74
C TYR A 482 -0.58 -8.95 -46.75
N THR A 483 0.09 -9.95 -46.17
CA THR A 483 1.56 -10.03 -46.17
C THR A 483 2.12 -10.11 -47.59
N LYS A 484 1.50 -10.91 -48.47
CA LYS A 484 1.90 -10.99 -49.89
C LYS A 484 1.72 -9.64 -50.58
N ARG A 485 0.54 -9.03 -50.44
CA ARG A 485 0.25 -7.71 -51.03
C ARG A 485 1.20 -6.61 -50.52
N ILE A 486 1.50 -6.58 -49.22
CA ILE A 486 2.46 -5.64 -48.64
C ILE A 486 3.86 -5.89 -49.22
N THR A 487 4.28 -7.16 -49.32
CA THR A 487 5.59 -7.51 -49.88
C THR A 487 5.69 -7.13 -51.36
N GLU A 488 4.61 -7.29 -52.13
CA GLU A 488 4.50 -6.83 -53.52
C GLU A 488 4.59 -5.31 -53.62
N ILE A 489 3.85 -4.57 -52.77
CA ILE A 489 3.92 -3.11 -52.71
C ILE A 489 5.34 -2.66 -52.36
N VAL A 490 5.99 -3.28 -51.37
CA VAL A 490 7.38 -2.97 -50.99
C VAL A 490 8.34 -3.27 -52.15
N GLY A 491 8.12 -4.38 -52.87
CA GLY A 491 8.87 -4.72 -54.07
C GLY A 491 8.73 -3.65 -55.16
N ASN A 492 7.50 -3.20 -55.41
CA ASN A 492 7.22 -2.15 -56.38
C ASN A 492 7.84 -0.81 -55.98
N ILE A 493 7.78 -0.42 -54.70
CA ILE A 493 8.44 0.79 -54.20
C ILE A 493 9.96 0.71 -54.38
N LYS A 494 10.57 -0.46 -54.18
CA LYS A 494 12.01 -0.64 -54.43
C LYS A 494 12.34 -0.45 -55.91
N LYS A 495 11.57 -1.08 -56.82
CA LYS A 495 11.73 -0.88 -58.27
C LYS A 495 11.58 0.58 -58.67
N GLN A 496 10.55 1.26 -58.15
CA GLN A 496 10.35 2.69 -58.39
C GLN A 496 11.55 3.53 -57.91
N LYS A 497 12.13 3.23 -56.73
CA LYS A 497 13.33 3.93 -56.25
C LYS A 497 14.54 3.72 -57.15
N GLU A 498 14.72 2.51 -57.68
CA GLU A 498 15.79 2.21 -58.63
C GLU A 498 15.58 2.95 -59.96
N GLU A 499 14.34 3.02 -60.45
CA GLU A 499 13.99 3.78 -61.65
C GLU A 499 14.18 5.29 -61.44
N ILE A 500 13.72 5.84 -60.31
CA ILE A 500 13.97 7.25 -59.94
C ILE A 500 15.48 7.52 -59.89
N ALA A 501 16.28 6.62 -59.31
CA ALA A 501 17.72 6.78 -59.28
C ALA A 501 18.34 6.84 -60.68
N LYS A 502 17.86 6.01 -61.63
CA LYS A 502 18.26 6.07 -63.04
C LYS A 502 17.86 7.41 -63.67
N VAL A 503 16.60 7.83 -63.52
CA VAL A 503 16.12 9.13 -64.03
C VAL A 503 16.95 10.29 -63.46
N LEU A 504 17.35 10.24 -62.18
CA LEU A 504 18.22 11.26 -61.58
C LEU A 504 19.62 11.30 -62.20
N ILE A 505 20.19 10.13 -62.55
CA ILE A 505 21.49 10.05 -63.23
C ILE A 505 21.35 10.62 -64.65
N ASP A 506 20.29 10.25 -65.37
CA ASP A 506 20.03 10.73 -66.73
C ASP A 506 19.81 12.25 -66.73
N THR A 507 19.02 12.79 -65.81
CA THR A 507 18.82 14.24 -65.64
C THR A 507 20.13 14.96 -65.32
N LYS A 508 21.00 14.39 -64.47
CA LYS A 508 22.32 14.98 -64.20
C LYS A 508 23.23 14.94 -65.43
N THR A 509 23.12 13.91 -66.25
CA THR A 509 23.90 13.76 -67.49
C THR A 509 23.44 14.77 -68.52
N LEU A 510 22.13 14.88 -68.75
CA LEU A 510 21.53 15.90 -69.61
C LEU A 510 21.89 17.32 -69.16
N GLN A 511 21.85 17.61 -67.85
CA GLN A 511 22.26 18.93 -67.35
C GLN A 511 23.74 19.24 -67.64
N LYS A 512 24.63 18.24 -67.54
CA LYS A 512 26.05 18.42 -67.90
C LYS A 512 26.23 18.65 -69.39
N GLU A 513 25.51 17.91 -70.23
CA GLU A 513 25.54 18.09 -71.69
C GLU A 513 25.02 19.47 -72.10
N ILE A 514 23.90 19.92 -71.52
CA ILE A 514 23.35 21.27 -71.71
C ILE A 514 24.41 22.31 -71.34
N ASN A 515 24.97 22.25 -70.13
CA ASN A 515 25.98 23.21 -69.68
C ASN A 515 27.25 23.18 -70.55
N GLN A 516 27.65 22.01 -71.04
CA GLN A 516 28.79 21.87 -71.94
C GLN A 516 28.52 22.49 -73.30
N LEU A 517 27.33 22.30 -73.87
CA LEU A 517 26.92 22.89 -75.15
C LEU A 517 26.74 24.40 -75.03
N THR A 518 26.07 24.90 -73.98
CA THR A 518 25.95 26.34 -73.70
C THR A 518 27.32 26.99 -73.56
N GLY A 519 28.22 26.40 -72.76
CA GLY A 519 29.58 26.93 -72.61
C GLY A 519 30.41 26.85 -73.90
N LYS A 520 30.17 25.85 -74.78
CA LYS A 520 30.80 25.78 -76.10
C LYS A 520 30.27 26.88 -77.01
N LEU A 521 28.94 27.10 -77.02
CA LEU A 521 28.27 28.16 -77.78
C LEU A 521 28.85 29.53 -77.41
N ASP A 522 28.88 29.88 -76.11
CA ASP A 522 29.39 31.17 -75.63
C ASP A 522 30.85 31.41 -76.01
N ARG A 523 31.71 30.39 -75.85
CA ARG A 523 33.13 30.49 -76.23
C ARG A 523 33.29 30.67 -77.74
N THR A 524 32.56 29.89 -78.55
CA THR A 524 32.61 30.02 -80.01
C THR A 524 32.06 31.35 -80.50
N PHE A 525 31.00 31.86 -79.87
CA PHE A 525 30.42 33.15 -80.17
C PHE A 525 31.39 34.28 -79.82
N THR A 526 31.96 34.29 -78.62
CA THR A 526 32.93 35.31 -78.18
C THR A 526 34.13 35.41 -79.13
N VAL A 527 34.72 34.28 -79.51
CA VAL A 527 35.84 34.28 -80.46
C VAL A 527 35.42 34.81 -81.83
N THR A 528 34.25 34.41 -82.31
CA THR A 528 33.73 34.85 -83.62
C THR A 528 33.39 36.34 -83.62
N ASP A 529 32.77 36.82 -82.53
CA ASP A 529 32.42 38.22 -82.29
C ASP A 529 33.68 39.09 -82.25
N GLU A 530 34.70 38.70 -81.49
CA GLU A 530 35.98 39.43 -81.42
C GLU A 530 36.72 39.49 -82.76
N LEU A 531 36.78 38.39 -83.51
CA LEU A 531 37.47 38.33 -84.80
C LEU A 531 36.77 39.22 -85.83
N ILE A 532 35.45 39.08 -85.96
CA ILE A 532 34.67 39.87 -86.91
C ILE A 532 34.65 41.35 -86.50
N PHE A 533 34.61 41.67 -85.20
CA PHE A 533 34.67 43.04 -84.71
C PHE A 533 36.01 43.74 -85.02
N LYS A 534 37.13 43.02 -84.91
CA LYS A 534 38.46 43.55 -85.27
C LYS A 534 38.55 43.93 -86.74
N ASP A 535 37.99 43.11 -87.62
CA ASP A 535 38.04 43.32 -89.07
C ASP A 535 36.92 44.26 -89.59
N ALA A 536 35.80 44.37 -88.87
CA ALA A 536 34.70 45.30 -89.16
C ALA A 536 35.08 46.79 -89.09
N LYS A 537 36.22 47.11 -88.45
CA LYS A 537 36.78 48.48 -88.46
C LYS A 537 37.43 48.84 -89.79
N LYS A 538 37.86 47.84 -90.58
CA LYS A 538 38.64 48.02 -91.80
C LYS A 538 37.81 47.88 -93.07
N ASP A 539 36.77 47.04 -93.06
CA ASP A 539 35.96 46.71 -94.23
C ASP A 539 34.43 46.84 -93.94
N GLU A 540 33.73 47.55 -94.82
CA GLU A 540 32.28 47.76 -94.76
C GLU A 540 31.48 46.46 -94.99
N ALA A 541 32.01 45.52 -95.77
CA ALA A 541 31.39 44.21 -95.96
C ALA A 541 31.42 43.39 -94.65
N VAL A 542 32.55 43.43 -93.93
CA VAL A 542 32.71 42.77 -92.63
C VAL A 542 31.84 43.44 -91.55
N ARG A 543 31.64 44.76 -91.63
CA ARG A 543 30.69 45.47 -90.76
C ARG A 543 29.24 45.01 -90.93
N ARG A 544 28.81 44.71 -92.17
CA ARG A 544 27.50 44.11 -92.41
C ARG A 544 27.44 42.68 -91.86
N ALA A 545 28.49 41.89 -92.04
CA ALA A 545 28.60 40.55 -91.47
C ALA A 545 28.52 40.56 -89.93
N TYR A 546 29.14 41.54 -89.26
CA TYR A 546 29.02 41.73 -87.81
C TYR A 546 27.57 41.96 -87.36
N LYS A 547 26.83 42.83 -88.05
CA LYS A 547 25.41 43.06 -87.75
C LYS A 547 24.56 41.80 -87.94
N TYR A 548 24.85 41.01 -88.98
CA TYR A 548 24.18 39.73 -89.18
C TYR A 548 24.52 38.71 -88.09
N LEU A 549 25.78 38.63 -87.65
CA LEU A 549 26.20 37.77 -86.53
C LEU A 549 25.45 38.13 -85.24
N ALA A 550 25.42 39.42 -84.88
CA ALA A 550 24.71 39.90 -83.70
C ALA A 550 23.21 39.58 -83.79
N SER A 551 22.59 39.81 -84.95
CA SER A 551 21.17 39.48 -85.19
C SER A 551 20.90 37.97 -85.10
N VAL A 552 21.78 37.12 -85.62
CA VAL A 552 21.63 35.66 -85.52
C VAL A 552 21.71 35.21 -84.06
N HIS A 553 22.64 35.76 -83.29
CA HIS A 553 22.77 35.42 -81.87
C HIS A 553 21.57 35.91 -81.05
N GLU A 554 21.10 37.14 -81.28
CA GLU A 554 19.92 37.68 -80.63
C GLU A 554 18.65 36.86 -80.96
N ASN A 555 18.42 36.54 -82.23
CA ASN A 555 17.29 35.72 -82.66
C ASN A 555 17.38 34.29 -82.10
N SER A 556 18.58 33.72 -82.00
CA SER A 556 18.80 32.40 -81.41
C SER A 556 18.53 32.39 -79.90
N ASN A 557 18.92 33.45 -79.19
CA ASN A 557 18.60 33.62 -77.77
C ASN A 557 17.11 33.81 -77.52
N GLN A 558 16.41 34.59 -78.36
CA GLN A 558 14.96 34.70 -78.31
C GLN A 558 14.27 33.35 -78.56
N LEU A 559 14.79 32.55 -79.50
CA LEU A 559 14.28 31.20 -79.75
C LEU A 559 14.51 30.28 -78.55
N LEU A 560 15.70 30.31 -77.93
CA LEU A 560 15.98 29.54 -76.71
C LEU A 560 15.00 29.91 -75.58
N GLN A 561 14.79 31.20 -75.34
CA GLN A 561 13.86 31.68 -74.33
C GLN A 561 12.42 31.21 -74.63
N ALA A 562 11.96 31.32 -75.88
CA ALA A 562 10.63 30.86 -76.27
C ALA A 562 10.46 29.34 -76.06
N VAL A 563 11.49 28.54 -76.31
CA VAL A 563 11.48 27.09 -76.04
C VAL A 563 11.42 26.80 -74.54
N GLU A 564 12.18 27.52 -73.71
CA GLU A 564 12.16 27.40 -72.25
C GLU A 564 10.79 27.77 -71.66
N GLU A 565 10.21 28.90 -72.10
CA GLU A 565 8.88 29.36 -71.71
C GLU A 565 7.79 28.36 -72.13
N THR A 566 7.86 27.86 -73.38
CA THR A 566 6.95 26.81 -73.85
C THR A 566 7.06 25.55 -72.98
N GLY A 567 8.27 25.17 -72.57
CA GLY A 567 8.52 24.08 -71.64
C GLY A 567 7.99 24.32 -70.22
N SER A 568 7.96 25.58 -69.75
CA SER A 568 7.32 25.95 -68.48
C SER A 568 5.80 25.82 -68.58
N ILE A 569 5.21 26.41 -69.62
CA ILE A 569 3.77 26.41 -69.86
C ILE A 569 3.27 24.96 -70.04
N MET A 570 3.97 24.11 -70.77
CA MET A 570 3.59 22.70 -70.91
C MET A 570 3.57 21.95 -69.56
N ARG A 571 4.50 22.24 -68.65
CA ARG A 571 4.51 21.64 -67.31
C ARG A 571 3.34 22.14 -66.48
N GLU A 572 3.07 23.44 -66.49
CA GLU A 572 1.92 24.03 -65.80
C GLU A 572 0.59 23.50 -66.34
N MET A 573 0.46 23.36 -67.66
CA MET A 573 -0.72 22.74 -68.28
C MET A 573 -0.93 21.32 -67.78
N ARG A 574 0.14 20.52 -67.72
CA ARG A 574 0.06 19.15 -67.23
C ARG A 574 -0.29 19.08 -65.75
N ASP A 575 0.28 19.95 -64.92
CA ASP A 575 -0.05 20.02 -63.50
C ASP A 575 -1.52 20.42 -63.28
N LEU A 576 -2.06 21.33 -64.10
CA LEU A 576 -3.48 21.70 -64.08
C LEU A 576 -4.38 20.56 -64.57
N GLU A 577 -3.98 19.85 -65.62
CA GLU A 577 -4.67 18.64 -66.10
C GLU A 577 -4.74 17.57 -64.99
N ASP A 578 -3.62 17.30 -64.30
CA ASP A 578 -3.55 16.36 -63.20
C ASP A 578 -4.45 16.80 -62.02
N GLN A 579 -4.51 18.10 -61.71
CA GLN A 579 -5.44 18.64 -60.69
C GLN A 579 -6.90 18.46 -61.09
N ILE A 580 -7.24 18.72 -62.35
CA ILE A 580 -8.59 18.49 -62.89
C ILE A 580 -8.96 17.01 -62.77
N GLU A 581 -8.05 16.11 -63.12
CA GLU A 581 -8.30 14.68 -63.01
C GLU A 581 -8.52 14.26 -61.55
N GLN A 582 -7.70 14.73 -60.62
CA GLN A 582 -7.87 14.47 -59.19
C GLN A 582 -9.21 14.97 -58.64
N GLU A 583 -9.63 16.19 -59.00
CA GLU A 583 -10.93 16.73 -58.60
C GLU A 583 -12.09 15.95 -59.23
N SER A 584 -11.95 15.52 -60.48
CA SER A 584 -12.95 14.67 -61.14
C SER A 584 -13.14 13.32 -60.44
N GLN A 585 -12.05 12.71 -59.96
CA GLN A 585 -12.07 11.42 -59.27
C GLN A 585 -12.74 11.48 -57.90
N LYS A 586 -12.76 12.65 -57.23
CA LYS A 586 -13.40 12.83 -55.91
C LYS A 586 -14.92 12.66 -55.92
N LYS A 587 -15.57 12.56 -57.10
CA LYS A 587 -17.02 12.34 -57.27
C LYS A 587 -17.89 13.23 -56.37
N VAL A 588 -17.44 14.46 -56.12
CA VAL A 588 -18.06 15.40 -55.16
C VAL A 588 -19.52 15.66 -55.52
N VAL A 589 -19.82 15.81 -56.81
CA VAL A 589 -21.19 16.02 -57.31
C VAL A 589 -22.10 14.86 -56.96
N ALA A 590 -21.69 13.61 -57.24
CA ALA A 590 -22.48 12.43 -56.92
C ALA A 590 -22.70 12.25 -55.41
N ASN A 591 -21.69 12.60 -54.59
CA ASN A 591 -21.80 12.58 -53.14
C ASN A 591 -22.76 13.65 -52.62
N LEU A 592 -22.73 14.87 -53.18
CA LEU A 592 -23.65 15.94 -52.84
C LEU A 592 -25.09 15.63 -53.25
N GLU A 593 -25.28 15.00 -54.42
CA GLU A 593 -26.59 14.52 -54.86
C GLU A 593 -27.17 13.49 -53.89
N ARG A 594 -26.34 12.54 -53.44
CA ARG A 594 -26.74 11.53 -52.46
C ARG A 594 -27.11 12.15 -51.10
N ILE A 595 -26.28 13.04 -50.57
CA ILE A 595 -26.56 13.76 -49.32
C ILE A 595 -27.85 14.57 -49.43
N THR A 596 -28.08 15.20 -50.59
CA THR A 596 -29.30 15.98 -50.83
C THR A 596 -30.54 15.10 -50.91
N ALA A 597 -30.42 13.90 -51.50
CA ALA A 597 -31.49 12.90 -51.53
C ALA A 597 -31.82 12.41 -50.11
N ASP A 598 -30.80 12.02 -49.34
CA ASP A 598 -30.95 11.57 -47.95
C ASP A 598 -31.59 12.66 -47.07
N TYR A 599 -31.16 13.92 -47.22
CA TYR A 599 -31.75 15.06 -46.52
C TYR A 599 -33.24 15.27 -46.87
N LYS A 600 -33.60 15.12 -48.15
CA LYS A 600 -35.01 15.20 -48.58
C LYS A 600 -35.84 14.07 -47.96
N GLN A 601 -35.29 12.86 -47.89
CA GLN A 601 -35.96 11.72 -47.27
C GLN A 601 -36.16 11.95 -45.77
N MET A 602 -35.12 12.38 -45.03
CA MET A 602 -35.25 12.74 -43.62
C MET A 602 -36.31 13.82 -43.38
N LYS A 603 -36.40 14.82 -44.28
CA LYS A 603 -37.41 15.86 -44.19
C LYS A 603 -38.83 15.32 -44.41
N GLN A 604 -39.00 14.37 -45.32
CA GLN A 604 -40.28 13.68 -45.55
C GLN A 604 -40.68 12.80 -44.37
N GLU A 605 -39.74 12.03 -43.81
CA GLU A 605 -39.96 11.22 -42.61
C GLU A 605 -40.32 12.09 -41.40
N ASN A 606 -39.58 13.17 -41.16
CA ASN A 606 -39.90 14.14 -40.10
C ASN A 606 -41.27 14.78 -40.30
N ALA A 607 -41.66 15.12 -41.53
CA ALA A 607 -42.99 15.64 -41.83
C ALA A 607 -44.09 14.58 -41.57
N SER A 608 -43.83 13.31 -41.89
CA SER A 608 -44.73 12.19 -41.62
C SER A 608 -44.90 11.95 -40.12
N LEU A 609 -43.81 11.95 -39.36
CA LEU A 609 -43.82 11.84 -37.90
C LEU A 609 -44.55 13.02 -37.24
N LEU A 610 -44.34 14.25 -37.73
CA LEU A 610 -45.08 15.42 -37.25
C LEU A 610 -46.58 15.35 -37.59
N ALA A 611 -46.95 14.76 -38.72
CA ALA A 611 -48.35 14.55 -39.07
C ALA A 611 -49.00 13.48 -38.17
N GLN A 612 -48.27 12.40 -37.84
CA GLN A 612 -48.72 11.39 -36.88
C GLN A 612 -48.89 11.98 -35.48
N LEU A 613 -47.96 12.83 -35.03
CA LEU A 613 -48.06 13.54 -33.74
C LEU A 613 -49.18 14.58 -33.64
N LYS A 614 -49.73 15.03 -34.77
CA LYS A 614 -50.87 15.98 -34.82
C LYS A 614 -52.21 15.29 -35.08
N GLY A 615 -52.20 13.99 -35.34
CA GLY A 615 -53.40 13.16 -35.59
C GLY A 615 -53.93 12.45 -34.34
N GLU A 616 -53.24 12.58 -33.21
CA GLU A 616 -53.73 12.35 -31.85
C GLU A 616 -54.10 13.68 -31.19
#